data_AF-X1AVS8-F1
#
_entry.id   AF-X1AVS8-F1
#
_cell.length_a   1.000
_cell.length_b   1.000
_cell.length_c   1.000
_cell.angle_alpha   90.00
_cell.angle_beta   90.00
_cell.angle_gamma   90.00
#
_symmetry.space_group_name_H-M   'P 1'
#
loop_
_entity.id
_entity.type
_entity.pdbx_description
1 polymer ?
#
loop_
_entity_poly.entity_id
_entity_poly.type
_entity_poly.pdbx_seq_one_letter_code
_entity_poly.pdbx_strand_id
1 'polypeptide(L)'
;DVLIIEDIVDTGRTISYLVKNLKTRNPKSLEVCTLLNKPANRVVNVKIKYVGFVIPPEFVIGYGLDFAEDYRHITEVRVFKED
;
A
#
# COMPACT_ATOMS: atom_id res chain seq x y z
N ASP A 1 -0.64 -2.28 21.01
CA ASP A 1 -0.59 -1.36 19.85
C ASP A 1 -0.51 -2.18 18.57
N VAL A 2 -1.04 -1.71 17.44
CA VAL A 2 -1.03 -2.43 16.15
C VAL A 2 -0.58 -1.49 15.03
N LEU A 3 0.34 -1.97 14.19
CA LEU A 3 0.79 -1.28 12.97
C LEU A 3 0.51 -2.19 11.76
N ILE A 4 -0.29 -1.70 10.82
CA ILE A 4 -0.50 -2.37 9.53
C ILE A 4 0.66 -1.98 8.61
N ILE A 5 1.30 -2.98 8.00
CA ILE A 5 2.36 -2.80 7.00
C ILE A 5 1.79 -3.17 5.64
N GLU A 6 1.82 -2.24 4.69
CA GLU A 6 1.42 -2.47 3.29
C GLU A 6 2.58 -2.18 2.34
N ASP A 7 2.64 -2.93 1.24
CA ASP A 7 3.56 -2.67 0.13
C ASP A 7 3.17 -1.37 -0.60
N ILE A 8 1.90 -1.20 -0.95
CA ILE A 8 1.40 -0.06 -1.70
C ILE A 8 -0.02 0.34 -1.31
N VAL A 9 -0.24 1.63 -1.09
CA VAL A 9 -1.59 2.21 -0.98
C VAL A 9 -1.92 2.99 -2.23
N ASP A 10 -2.86 2.43 -3.01
CA ASP A 10 -3.36 3.00 -4.26
C ASP A 10 -4.71 3.71 -4.05
N THR A 11 -5.83 3.12 -4.50
CA THR A 11 -7.19 3.64 -4.21
C THR A 11 -7.50 3.78 -2.72
N GLY A 12 -6.81 2.96 -1.92
CA GLY A 12 -6.88 2.85 -0.47
C GLY A 12 -8.22 2.35 0.07
N ARG A 13 -8.97 1.61 -0.74
CA ARG A 13 -10.15 0.84 -0.33
C ARG A 13 -9.79 -0.28 0.64
N THR A 14 -8.76 -1.07 0.33
CA THR A 14 -8.26 -2.18 1.15
C THR A 14 -7.92 -1.72 2.56
N ILE A 15 -7.05 -0.70 2.68
CA ILE A 15 -6.69 -0.15 3.99
C ILE A 15 -7.90 0.43 4.73
N SER A 16 -8.84 1.09 4.05
CA SER A 16 -10.05 1.59 4.70
C SER A 16 -10.87 0.46 5.33
N TYR A 17 -11.03 -0.65 4.60
CA TYR A 17 -11.71 -1.85 5.09
C TYR A 17 -10.95 -2.47 6.27
N LEU A 18 -9.64 -2.71 6.13
CA LEU A 18 -8.81 -3.31 7.18
C LEU A 18 -8.81 -2.47 8.46
N VAL A 19 -8.68 -1.14 8.33
CA VAL A 19 -8.74 -0.23 9.48
C VAL A 19 -10.10 -0.31 10.17
N LYS A 20 -11.21 -0.31 9.42
CA LYS A 20 -12.56 -0.46 10.00
C LYS A 20 -12.72 -1.81 10.70
N ASN A 21 -12.28 -2.89 10.06
CA ASN A 21 -12.39 -4.25 10.61
C ASN A 21 -11.54 -4.42 11.88
N LEU A 22 -10.27 -4.01 11.86
CA LEU A 22 -9.36 -4.19 12.99
C LEU A 22 -9.70 -3.29 14.16
N LYS A 23 -10.31 -2.11 13.93
CA LYS A 23 -10.83 -1.25 15.01
C LYS A 23 -11.88 -1.95 15.88
N THR A 24 -12.69 -2.87 15.34
CA THR A 24 -13.72 -3.58 16.12
C THR A 24 -13.12 -4.50 17.19
N ARG A 25 -11.82 -4.82 17.08
CA ARG A 25 -11.07 -5.62 18.06
C ARG A 25 -10.48 -4.79 19.21
N ASN A 26 -10.80 -3.50 19.27
CA ASN A 26 -10.36 -2.55 20.31
C ASN A 26 -8.83 -2.52 20.56
N PRO A 27 -7.99 -2.38 19.51
CA PRO A 27 -6.55 -2.22 19.74
C PRO A 27 -6.27 -0.88 20.45
N LYS A 28 -5.28 -0.87 21.36
CA LYS A 28 -4.84 0.35 22.05
C LYS A 28 -4.49 1.51 21.09
N SER A 29 -3.89 1.18 19.96
CA SER A 29 -3.69 2.08 18.81
C SER A 29 -3.69 1.27 17.52
N LEU A 30 -4.08 1.89 16.41
CA LEU A 30 -4.05 1.30 15.09
C LEU A 30 -3.51 2.31 14.08
N GLU A 31 -2.35 2.02 13.53
CA GLU A 31 -1.63 2.89 12.59
C GLU A 31 -1.31 2.14 11.29
N VAL A 32 -0.98 2.89 10.24
CA VAL A 32 -0.65 2.33 8.91
C VAL A 32 0.72 2.85 8.47
N CYS A 33 1.58 1.93 8.05
CA CYS A 33 2.83 2.16 7.36
C CYS A 33 2.71 1.58 5.94
N THR A 34 3.18 2.32 4.93
CA THR A 34 3.29 1.78 3.57
C THR A 34 4.62 2.13 2.93
N LEU A 35 5.15 1.22 2.11
CA LEU A 35 6.33 1.49 1.31
C LEU A 35 6.01 2.52 0.21
N LEU A 36 4.95 2.30 -0.58
CA LEU A 36 4.56 3.16 -1.70
C LEU A 36 3.17 3.76 -1.52
N ASN A 37 3.02 5.06 -1.77
CA ASN A 37 1.74 5.74 -1.69
C ASN A 37 1.43 6.47 -3.00
N LYS A 38 0.26 6.21 -3.59
CA LYS A 38 -0.25 6.87 -4.81
C LYS A 38 -1.46 7.76 -4.48
N PRO A 39 -1.24 8.94 -3.86
CA PRO A 39 -2.35 9.82 -3.48
C PRO A 39 -3.15 10.32 -4.68
N ALA A 40 -2.57 10.36 -5.88
CA ALA A 40 -3.28 10.72 -7.12
C ALA A 40 -4.43 9.75 -7.46
N ASN A 41 -4.35 8.50 -7.02
CA ASN A 41 -5.34 7.45 -7.32
C ASN A 41 -6.40 7.29 -6.21
N ARG A 42 -6.40 8.17 -5.20
CA ARG A 42 -7.26 8.07 -4.02
C ARG A 42 -8.75 8.14 -4.36
N VAL A 43 -9.51 7.13 -3.91
CA VAL A 43 -10.98 7.10 -4.03
C VAL A 43 -11.69 7.22 -2.68
N VAL A 44 -11.10 6.64 -1.63
CA VAL A 44 -11.53 6.82 -0.22
C VAL A 44 -10.49 7.70 0.46
N ASN A 45 -10.69 8.37 1.59
CA ASN A 45 -9.54 8.95 2.31
C ASN A 45 -9.08 8.00 3.43
N VAL A 46 -7.77 7.74 3.58
CA VAL A 46 -7.22 7.10 4.79
C VAL A 46 -5.99 7.83 5.27
N LYS A 47 -5.84 7.89 6.59
CA LYS A 47 -4.64 8.41 7.22
C LYS A 47 -3.56 7.34 7.23
N ILE A 48 -2.45 7.62 6.57
CA ILE A 48 -1.23 6.80 6.59
C ILE A 48 -0.22 7.56 7.43
N LYS A 49 0.30 6.95 8.50
CA LYS A 49 1.19 7.65 9.44
C LYS A 49 2.64 7.60 8.98
N TYR A 50 3.05 6.48 8.40
CA TYR A 50 4.41 6.27 7.91
C TYR A 50 4.35 5.98 6.42
N VAL A 51 5.00 6.82 5.62
CA VAL A 51 5.06 6.69 4.16
C VAL A 51 6.53 6.57 3.78
N GLY A 52 6.91 5.50 3.08
CA GLY A 52 8.25 5.36 2.50
C GLY A 52 8.44 6.34 1.35
N PHE A 53 7.68 6.15 0.27
CA PHE A 53 7.75 6.95 -0.94
C PHE A 53 6.37 7.33 -1.46
N VAL A 54 6.25 8.56 -1.95
CA VAL A 54 5.10 8.99 -2.75
C VAL A 54 5.48 8.85 -4.22
N ILE A 55 4.68 8.12 -5.00
CA ILE A 55 4.98 7.81 -6.40
C ILE A 55 3.85 8.25 -7.34
N PRO A 56 4.15 8.53 -8.63
CA PRO A 56 3.13 8.82 -9.64
C PRO A 56 2.19 7.61 -9.86
N PRO A 57 1.06 7.82 -10.56
CA PRO A 57 0.06 6.78 -10.83
C PRO A 57 0.50 5.77 -11.92
N GLU A 58 1.70 5.21 -11.78
CA GLU A 58 2.30 4.23 -12.69
C GLU A 58 2.11 2.81 -12.16
N PHE A 59 1.90 1.82 -13.03
CA PHE A 59 1.92 0.42 -12.59
C PHE A 59 3.37 -0.01 -12.29
N VAL A 60 3.60 -0.61 -11.12
CA VAL A 60 4.94 -0.91 -10.61
C VAL A 60 5.04 -2.37 -10.15
N ILE A 61 6.21 -2.96 -10.35
CA ILE A 61 6.56 -4.34 -10.00
C ILE A 61 7.89 -4.37 -9.23
N GLY A 62 8.21 -5.52 -8.65
CA GLY A 62 9.45 -5.73 -7.90
C GLY A 62 9.34 -5.31 -6.43
N TYR A 63 10.34 -5.72 -5.66
CA TYR A 63 10.41 -5.52 -4.21
C TYR A 63 9.15 -6.01 -3.48
N GLY A 64 8.66 -7.19 -3.87
CA GLY A 64 7.42 -7.79 -3.36
C GLY A 64 6.17 -7.52 -4.20
N LEU A 65 6.16 -6.46 -5.02
CA LEU A 65 5.08 -6.15 -5.95
C LEU A 65 5.13 -7.06 -7.18
N ASP A 66 3.98 -7.47 -7.69
CA ASP A 66 3.87 -8.44 -8.76
C ASP A 66 3.03 -7.98 -9.96
N PHE A 67 3.23 -8.71 -11.05
CA PHE A 67 2.26 -8.78 -12.15
C PHE A 67 2.09 -10.26 -12.50
N ALA A 68 0.85 -10.74 -12.47
CA ALA A 68 0.52 -12.16 -12.70
C ALA A 68 1.35 -13.11 -11.82
N GLU A 69 1.54 -12.76 -10.54
CA GLU A 69 2.33 -13.50 -9.54
C GLU A 69 3.85 -13.58 -9.80
N ASP A 70 4.36 -12.97 -10.87
CA ASP A 70 5.79 -12.88 -11.15
C ASP A 70 6.38 -11.53 -10.72
N TYR A 71 7.69 -11.34 -10.89
CA TYR A 71 8.45 -10.12 -10.65
C TYR A 71 8.69 -9.72 -9.19
N ARG A 72 8.02 -10.37 -8.21
CA ARG A 72 8.20 -10.09 -6.76
C ARG A 72 9.67 -10.12 -6.30
N HIS A 73 10.47 -11.00 -6.92
CA HIS A 73 11.85 -11.28 -6.56
C HIS A 73 12.85 -10.20 -7.03
N ILE A 74 12.43 -9.28 -7.90
CA ILE A 74 13.29 -8.18 -8.35
C ILE A 74 13.60 -7.28 -7.15
N THR A 75 14.87 -6.94 -6.95
CA THR A 75 15.33 -6.19 -5.76
C THR A 75 15.11 -4.68 -5.85
N GLU A 76 14.46 -4.21 -6.92
CA GLU A 76 14.18 -2.81 -7.22
C GLU A 76 12.69 -2.63 -7.51
N VAL A 77 12.15 -1.45 -7.21
CA VAL A 77 10.82 -1.05 -7.69
C VAL A 77 10.98 -0.52 -9.12
N ARG A 78 10.27 -1.10 -10.07
CA ARG A 78 10.33 -0.73 -11.50
C ARG A 78 8.95 -0.38 -12.03
N VAL A 79 8.87 0.57 -12.95
CA VAL A 79 7.65 0.80 -13.74
C VAL A 79 7.50 -0.35 -14.72
N PHE A 80 6.34 -1.00 -14.69
CA PHE A 80 6.00 -2.05 -15.64
C PHE A 80 5.53 -1.42 -16.95
N LYS A 81 5.99 -1.97 -18.06
CA LYS A 81 5.51 -1.63 -19.40
C LYS A 81 5.14 -2.95 -20.07
N GLU A 82 3.88 -3.05 -20.46
CA GLU A 82 3.40 -4.15 -21.31
C GLU A 82 3.79 -3.78 -22.76
N ASP A 83 4.43 -4.71 -23.46
CA ASP A 83 4.77 -4.57 -24.89
C ASP A 83 3.53 -4.75 -25.77
#